data_AF-A0A8K0K496-F1
#
_entry.id   AF-A0A8K0K496-F1
#
_cell.length_a   1.000
_cell.length_b   1.000
_cell.length_c   1.000
_cell.angle_alpha   90.00
_cell.angle_beta   90.00
_cell.angle_gamma   90.00
#
_symmetry.space_group_name_H-M   'P 1'
#
loop_
_entity.id
_entity.type
_entity.pdbx_description
1 polymer ?
#
loop_
_entity_poly.entity_id
_entity_poly.type
_entity_poly.pdbx_seq_one_letter_code
_entity_poly.pdbx_strand_id
1 'polypeptide(L)'
;MAPVLDFSCLGFDPSGSPILPLYALRKLMQGPEDIPKAPLGNNARPLQPLYHRTVRTNIDFNNQGIKKEFDVFATHSNLQSRLSA
;
A
#
# COMPACT_ATOMS: atom_id res chain seq x y z
N MET A 1 10.45 -8.31 -44.49
CA MET A 1 9.41 -8.80 -43.56
C MET A 1 10.09 -9.03 -42.22
N ALA A 2 10.16 -8.03 -41.36
CA ALA A 2 10.76 -8.18 -40.03
C ALA A 2 9.74 -8.85 -39.10
N PRO A 3 10.13 -9.85 -38.29
CA PRO A 3 9.23 -10.40 -37.29
C PRO A 3 8.92 -9.30 -36.27
N VAL A 4 7.62 -9.08 -36.03
CA VAL A 4 7.14 -8.22 -34.94
C VAL A 4 7.57 -8.93 -33.66
N LEU A 5 8.58 -8.40 -32.97
CA LEU A 5 9.01 -8.95 -31.70
C LEU A 5 7.86 -8.78 -30.71
N ASP A 6 7.34 -9.91 -30.23
CA ASP A 6 6.33 -9.93 -29.17
C ASP A 6 7.02 -9.58 -27.84
N PHE A 7 7.03 -8.29 -27.52
CA PHE A 7 7.66 -7.73 -26.32
C PHE A 7 6.90 -8.06 -25.03
N SER A 8 5.77 -8.77 -25.09
CA SER A 8 4.99 -9.13 -23.90
C SER A 8 5.77 -9.97 -22.88
N CYS A 9 6.77 -10.74 -23.32
CA CYS A 9 7.55 -11.63 -22.46
C CYS A 9 8.81 -11.01 -21.83
N LEU A 10 9.32 -9.88 -22.36
CA LEU A 10 10.64 -9.36 -21.98
C LEU A 10 10.64 -8.39 -20.80
N GLY A 11 9.48 -8.05 -20.24
CA GLY A 11 9.43 -7.15 -19.11
C GLY A 11 9.85 -5.72 -19.44
N PHE A 12 9.66 -5.27 -20.69
CA PHE A 12 9.96 -3.91 -21.14
C PHE A 12 8.70 -3.24 -21.73
N ASP A 13 8.51 -1.96 -21.44
CA ASP A 13 7.45 -1.14 -22.04
C ASP A 13 7.82 -0.75 -23.49
N PRO A 14 6.89 -0.21 -24.31
CA PRO A 14 7.22 0.20 -25.69
C PRO A 14 8.25 1.34 -25.78
N SER A 15 8.70 1.92 -24.65
CA SER A 15 9.80 2.89 -24.58
C SER A 15 11.15 2.25 -24.25
N GLY A 16 11.20 0.92 -24.05
CA GLY A 16 12.42 0.21 -23.67
C GLY A 16 12.80 0.38 -22.20
N SER A 17 11.87 0.78 -21.33
CA SER A 17 12.06 0.83 -19.88
C SER A 17 11.58 -0.46 -19.22
N PRO A 18 12.29 -1.00 -18.20
CA PRO A 18 11.86 -2.22 -17.52
C PRO A 18 10.52 -1.97 -16.83
N ILE A 19 9.52 -2.79 -17.12
CA ILE A 19 8.25 -2.74 -16.39
C ILE A 19 8.53 -3.21 -14.97
N LEU A 20 8.40 -2.30 -14.01
CA LEU A 20 8.39 -2.70 -12.61
C LEU A 20 7.22 -3.67 -12.40
N PRO A 21 7.36 -4.74 -11.58
CA PRO A 21 6.34 -5.79 -11.44
C PRO A 21 4.93 -5.25 -11.14
N LEU A 22 4.86 -4.15 -10.40
CA LEU A 22 3.61 -3.48 -10.04
C LEU A 22 2.99 -2.68 -11.21
N TYR A 23 3.80 -2.14 -12.13
CA TYR A 23 3.29 -1.46 -13.32
C TYR A 23 2.59 -2.43 -14.28
N ALA A 24 3.11 -3.66 -14.42
CA ALA A 24 2.48 -4.71 -15.21
C ALA A 24 1.08 -5.06 -14.69
N LEU A 25 0.90 -5.18 -13.37
CA LEU A 25 -0.40 -5.47 -12.74
C LEU A 25 -1.45 -4.38 -13.02
N ARG A 26 -1.03 -3.13 -13.18
CA ARG A 26 -1.95 -2.00 -13.46
C ARG A 26 -2.41 -1.93 -14.92
N LYS A 27 -1.80 -2.70 -15.82
CA LYS A 27 -2.21 -2.81 -17.22
C LYS A 27 -3.30 -3.86 -17.46
N LEU A 28 -3.61 -4.69 -16.45
CA LEU A 28 -4.65 -5.70 -16.56
C LEU A 28 -6.02 -5.05 -16.81
N MET A 29 -6.84 -5.69 -17.65
CA MET A 29 -8.19 -5.25 -18.00
C MET A 29 -9.24 -6.16 -17.36
N GLN A 30 -10.44 -5.62 -17.14
CA GLN A 30 -11.62 -6.35 -16.69
C GLN A 30 -12.30 -7.01 -17.88
N GLY A 31 -12.61 -8.31 -17.76
CA GLY A 31 -13.29 -9.08 -18.79
C GLY A 31 -12.34 -9.97 -19.62
N PRO A 32 -12.88 -10.65 -20.65
CA PRO A 32 -12.08 -11.44 -21.57
C PRO A 32 -11.24 -10.55 -22.49
N GLU A 33 -10.18 -11.12 -23.07
CA GLU A 33 -9.23 -10.40 -23.94
C GLU A 33 -9.92 -9.76 -25.16
N ASP A 34 -10.91 -10.44 -25.73
CA ASP A 34 -11.62 -10.00 -26.93
C ASP A 34 -12.50 -8.76 -26.68
N ILE A 35 -12.94 -8.54 -25.44
CA ILE A 35 -13.87 -7.45 -25.07
C ILE A 35 -13.43 -6.85 -23.73
N PRO A 36 -12.36 -6.03 -23.71
CA PRO A 36 -11.91 -5.38 -22.50
C PRO A 36 -12.91 -4.31 -22.08
N LYS A 37 -13.45 -4.42 -20.87
CA LYS A 37 -14.48 -3.50 -20.36
C LYS A 37 -13.90 -2.22 -19.77
N ALA A 38 -12.87 -2.35 -18.93
CA ALA A 38 -12.24 -1.27 -18.19
C ALA A 38 -10.90 -1.74 -17.61
N PRO A 39 -9.96 -0.85 -17.24
CA PRO A 39 -8.78 -1.25 -16.48
C PRO A 39 -9.16 -1.92 -15.14
N LEU A 40 -8.46 -3.00 -14.79
CA LEU A 40 -8.62 -3.77 -13.55
C LEU A 40 -7.94 -3.05 -12.37
N GLY A 41 -8.43 -1.84 -12.08
CA GLY A 41 -7.96 -1.01 -10.97
C GLY A 41 -8.78 -1.19 -9.69
N ASN A 42 -8.19 -0.82 -8.54
CA ASN A 42 -8.88 -0.68 -7.25
C ASN A 42 -9.64 -1.93 -6.78
N ASN A 43 -9.10 -3.13 -7.02
CA ASN A 43 -9.69 -4.42 -6.61
C ASN A 43 -9.62 -4.69 -5.09
N ALA A 44 -9.51 -3.65 -4.27
CA ALA A 44 -9.49 -3.76 -2.82
C ALA A 44 -10.89 -3.48 -2.27
N ARG A 45 -11.35 -4.35 -1.36
CA ARG A 45 -12.58 -4.06 -0.62
C ARG A 45 -12.35 -2.91 0.38
N PRO A 46 -13.36 -2.07 0.65
CA PRO A 46 -13.28 -1.08 1.72
C PRO A 46 -13.03 -1.72 3.08
N LEU A 47 -12.40 -0.96 3.98
CA LEU A 47 -12.16 -1.37 5.36
C LEU A 47 -13.49 -1.71 6.04
N GLN A 48 -13.52 -2.87 6.70
CA GLN A 48 -14.67 -3.30 7.50
C GLN A 48 -14.34 -3.19 9.00
N PRO A 49 -15.31 -2.80 9.83
CA PRO A 49 -15.09 -2.68 11.27
C PRO A 49 -14.79 -4.03 11.92
N LEU A 50 -14.04 -3.99 13.03
CA LEU A 50 -13.54 -5.20 13.69
C LEU A 50 -14.60 -5.90 14.55
N TYR A 51 -15.67 -5.22 14.98
CA TYR A 51 -16.77 -5.79 15.79
C TYR A 51 -16.30 -6.65 16.97
N HIS A 52 -15.50 -6.09 17.88
CA HIS A 52 -15.00 -6.79 19.08
C HIS A 52 -14.24 -8.11 18.80
N ARG A 53 -13.84 -8.38 17.56
CA ARG A 53 -13.00 -9.53 17.21
C ARG A 53 -11.57 -9.29 17.69
N THR A 54 -10.94 -10.31 18.25
CA THR A 54 -9.51 -10.25 18.59
C THR A 54 -8.65 -10.54 17.36
N VAL A 55 -7.68 -9.67 17.07
CA VAL A 55 -6.64 -9.92 16.05
C VAL A 55 -5.38 -10.44 16.76
N ARG A 56 -4.83 -11.56 16.30
CA ARG A 56 -3.59 -12.15 16.83
C ARG A 56 -2.48 -12.04 15.80
N THR A 57 -1.24 -11.86 16.25
CA THR A 57 -0.06 -11.76 15.38
C THR A 57 0.97 -12.80 15.78
N ASN A 58 1.74 -13.29 14.80
CA ASN A 58 2.85 -14.22 15.01
C ASN A 58 4.19 -13.49 15.25
N ILE A 59 4.13 -12.20 15.57
CA ILE A 59 5.28 -11.37 15.87
C ILE A 59 4.99 -10.62 17.16
N ASP A 60 6.03 -10.48 17.98
CA ASP A 60 5.98 -9.67 19.18
C ASP A 60 6.17 -8.21 18.80
N PHE A 61 5.20 -7.37 19.13
CA PHE A 61 5.29 -5.92 18.92
C PHE A 61 6.16 -5.21 19.97
N ASN A 62 6.85 -5.96 20.84
CA ASN A 62 7.63 -5.42 21.95
C ASN A 62 8.95 -4.80 21.48
N ASN A 63 8.87 -3.74 20.68
CA ASN A 63 9.99 -2.90 20.26
C ASN A 63 10.28 -1.84 21.35
N GLN A 64 10.63 -2.25 22.57
CA GLN A 64 11.04 -1.32 23.65
C GLN A 64 12.41 -0.66 23.40
N GLY A 65 12.87 -0.53 22.15
CA GLY A 65 14.24 -0.11 21.82
C GLY A 65 14.38 1.09 20.89
N ILE A 66 13.32 1.56 20.21
CA ILE A 66 13.42 2.73 19.33
C ILE A 66 12.25 3.66 19.62
N LYS A 67 12.46 4.59 20.56
CA LYS A 67 11.65 5.81 20.63
C LYS A 67 11.91 6.56 19.32
N LYS A 68 11.01 6.45 18.34
CA LYS A 68 11.04 7.38 17.22
C LYS A 68 10.53 8.70 17.77
N GLU A 69 11.49 9.53 18.15
CA GLU A 69 11.29 10.92 18.53
C GLU A 69 10.70 11.66 17.31
N PHE A 70 9.39 11.59 17.16
CA PHE A 70 8.67 12.40 16.19
C PHE A 70 7.24 12.67 16.66
N ASP A 71 7.13 13.36 17.79
CA ASP A 71 5.91 14.06 18.21
C ASP A 71 6.26 15.54 18.42
N VAL A 72 6.27 16.32 17.34
CA VAL A 72 6.51 17.78 17.37
C VAL A 72 5.23 18.57 17.72
N PHE A 73 4.07 17.93 17.94
CA PHE A 73 2.80 18.68 18.08
C PHE A 73 1.91 18.36 19.30
N ALA A 74 2.41 17.70 20.34
CA ALA A 74 1.64 17.47 21.57
C ALA A 74 2.19 18.23 22.80
N THR A 75 2.71 19.45 22.64
CA THR A 75 2.75 20.41 23.75
C THR A 75 1.48 21.24 23.69
N HIS A 76 0.56 21.05 24.63
CA HIS A 76 -0.08 22.13 25.40
C HIS A 76 -1.10 21.55 26.40
N SER A 77 -1.02 22.08 27.63
CA SER A 77 -1.93 21.91 28.78
C SER A 77 -1.73 20.68 29.68
N ASN A 78 -0.94 20.84 30.73
CA ASN A 78 -1.48 20.94 32.10
C ASN A 78 -0.39 21.41 33.07
N LEU A 79 -0.28 22.73 33.22
CA LEU A 79 0.51 23.37 34.26
C LEU A 79 -0.49 24.11 35.13
N GLN A 80 -1.02 23.44 36.17
CA GLN A 80 -1.51 24.05 37.41
C GLN A 80 -2.13 23.01 38.35
N SER A 81 -1.48 22.80 39.51
CA SER A 81 -2.10 22.68 40.85
C SER A 81 -1.26 21.84 41.84
N ARG A 82 -0.02 22.25 42.15
CA ARG A 82 0.66 21.79 43.39
C ARG A 82 1.34 22.94 44.15
N LEU A 83 0.60 24.03 44.35
CA LEU A 83 0.93 25.05 45.36
C LEU A 83 -0.33 25.34 46.19
N SER A 84 -0.45 24.70 47.35
CA SER A 84 -1.07 25.27 48.56
C SER A 84 -0.91 24.32 49.76
N ALA A 85 -0.17 24.83 50.75
CA ALA A 85 -0.11 24.47 52.18
C ALA A 85 0.25 23.03 52.59
#